data_AF-A0ABD0R527-F1
#
_entry.id   AF-A0ABD0R527-F1
#
_cell.length_a   1.000
_cell.length_b   1.000
_cell.length_c   1.000
_cell.angle_alpha   90.00
_cell.angle_beta   90.00
_cell.angle_gamma   90.00
#
_symmetry.space_group_name_H-M   'P 1'
#
loop_
_entity.id
_entity.type
_entity.pdbx_description
1 polymer ?
#
loop_
_entity_poly.entity_id
_entity_poly.type
_entity_poly.pdbx_seq_one_letter_code
_entity_poly.pdbx_strand_id
1 'polypeptide(L)'
;LSISRDEYPDKPMVLRGIRSQTAPSQQYQPVLMMSKSYTVHWNGPAPRETVLSLINFDQGDWALLGFCYPNETVFQITSDIYNKQNNGFDGIEDYGPVSSISDLEKRQQERKYFFDKSAG
;
A
#
# COMPACT_ATOMS: atom_id res chain seq x y z
N LEU A 1 11.10 0.66 8.40
CA LEU A 1 10.07 1.20 7.51
C LEU A 1 9.65 2.54 8.07
N SER A 2 9.44 3.55 7.24
CA SER A 2 8.80 4.79 7.66
C SER A 2 7.64 5.13 6.74
N ILE A 3 6.66 5.84 7.28
CA ILE A 3 5.52 6.36 6.53
C ILE A 3 5.40 7.84 6.82
N SER A 4 5.29 8.65 5.77
CA SER A 4 5.05 10.08 5.86
C SER A 4 3.69 10.39 5.26
N ARG A 5 2.94 11.30 5.87
CA ARG A 5 1.78 11.92 5.22
C ARG A 5 2.32 12.96 4.23
N ASP A 6 1.82 12.98 3.00
CA ASP A 6 2.43 13.82 1.96
C ASP A 6 2.28 15.32 2.25
N GLU A 7 1.28 15.72 3.04
CA GLU A 7 1.13 17.09 3.56
C GLU A 7 2.25 17.50 4.55
N TYR A 8 3.00 16.54 5.12
CA TYR A 8 4.05 16.74 6.11
C TYR A 8 5.23 15.79 5.85
N PRO A 9 5.93 15.92 4.71
CA PRO A 9 6.97 14.99 4.29
C PRO A 9 8.14 14.92 5.30
N ASP A 10 8.44 16.05 5.97
CA ASP A 10 9.52 16.18 6.95
C ASP A 10 9.19 15.58 8.33
N LYS A 11 8.01 14.98 8.50
CA LYS A 11 7.56 14.36 9.77
C LYS A 11 7.24 12.87 9.60
N PRO A 12 8.23 12.03 9.22
CA PRO A 12 8.01 10.60 9.05
C PRO A 12 7.71 9.90 10.38
N MET A 13 6.73 8.99 10.36
CA MET A 13 6.49 8.04 11.44
C MET A 13 7.30 6.77 11.18
N VAL A 14 8.24 6.46 12.07
CA VAL A 14 9.03 5.22 12.00
C VAL A 14 8.22 4.05 12.52
N LEU A 15 8.00 3.06 11.66
CA LEU A 15 7.26 1.85 12.00
C LEU A 15 8.24 0.79 12.51
N ARG A 16 7.95 0.26 13.71
CA ARG A 16 8.67 -0.86 14.31
C ARG A 16 7.87 -2.14 14.08
N GLY A 17 8.53 -3.15 13.53
CA GLY A 17 7.90 -4.44 13.26
C GLY A 17 7.46 -5.09 14.57
N ILE A 18 6.30 -5.74 14.56
CA ILE A 18 5.76 -6.42 15.74
C ILE A 18 6.20 -7.89 15.85
N ARG A 19 6.87 -8.42 14.82
CA ARG A 19 7.40 -9.79 14.81
C ARG A 19 8.88 -9.80 15.20
N SER A 20 9.37 -10.93 15.70
CA SER A 20 10.81 -11.09 15.99
C SER A 20 11.65 -10.89 14.73
N GLN A 21 12.94 -10.54 14.89
CA GLN A 21 13.87 -10.37 13.77
C GLN A 21 14.03 -11.66 12.93
N THR A 22 13.72 -12.82 13.52
CA THR A 22 13.80 -14.14 12.88
C THR A 22 12.52 -14.52 12.12
N ALA A 23 11.47 -13.71 12.16
CA ALA A 23 10.24 -14.02 11.46
C ALA A 23 10.44 -13.89 9.93
N PRO A 24 9.81 -14.78 9.13
CA PRO A 24 9.96 -14.78 7.67
C PRO A 24 9.39 -13.52 7.00
N SER A 25 8.51 -12.79 7.70
CA SER A 25 7.98 -11.50 7.29
C SER A 25 7.85 -10.58 8.49
N GLN A 26 8.00 -9.28 8.26
CA GLN A 26 7.72 -8.24 9.25
C GLN A 26 6.31 -7.70 9.04
N GLN A 27 5.60 -7.47 10.15
CA GLN A 27 4.27 -6.87 10.13
C GLN A 27 4.32 -5.51 10.80
N TYR A 28 3.60 -4.54 10.22
CA TYR A 28 3.48 -3.18 10.70
C TYR A 28 2.00 -2.78 10.70
N GLN A 29 1.56 -2.00 11.69
CA GLN A 29 0.17 -1.54 11.80
C GLN A 29 0.14 -0.03 12.05
N PRO A 30 0.35 0.80 11.00
CA PRO A 30 0.19 2.25 11.13
C PRO A 30 -1.28 2.63 11.25
N VAL A 31 -1.58 3.63 12.08
CA VAL A 31 -2.89 4.29 12.08
C VAL A 31 -2.86 5.42 11.06
N LEU A 32 -3.82 5.41 10.13
CA LEU A 32 -3.93 6.39 9.07
C LEU A 32 -5.12 7.32 9.32
N MET A 33 -4.96 8.60 8.99
CA MET A 33 -6.08 9.50 8.75
C MET A 33 -6.66 9.18 7.36
N MET A 34 -7.98 9.00 7.29
CA MET A 34 -8.70 8.73 6.04
C MET A 34 -8.65 9.93 5.08
N SER A 35 -8.83 9.65 3.79
CA SER A 35 -8.84 10.63 2.71
C SER A 35 -7.58 11.48 2.62
N LYS A 36 -6.44 10.84 2.88
CA LYS A 36 -5.10 11.43 2.80
C LYS A 36 -4.18 10.53 2.00
N SER A 37 -3.10 11.12 1.52
CA SER A 37 -2.03 10.42 0.82
C SER A 37 -0.79 10.28 1.70
N TYR A 38 -0.10 9.16 1.54
CA TYR A 38 1.07 8.80 2.30
C TYR A 38 2.13 8.18 1.40
N THR A 39 3.38 8.45 1.71
CA THR A 39 4.53 7.80 1.10
C THR A 39 5.21 6.87 2.09
N VAL A 40 5.41 5.62 1.68
CA VAL A 40 6.06 4.57 2.45
C VAL A 40 7.49 4.40 1.96
N HIS A 41 8.45 4.55 2.87
CA HIS A 41 9.88 4.37 2.59
C HIS A 41 10.42 3.12 3.30
N TRP A 42 11.00 2.23 2.51
CA TRP A 42 11.70 1.06 3.00
C TRP A 42 13.02 1.47 3.67
N ASN A 43 13.34 0.94 4.84
CA ASN A 43 14.64 1.20 5.51
C ASN A 43 15.77 0.31 4.95
N GLY A 44 15.57 -0.28 3.78
CA GLY A 44 16.41 -1.27 3.13
C GLY A 44 15.87 -1.59 1.74
N PRO A 45 16.30 -2.69 1.11
CA PRO A 45 15.77 -3.10 -0.19
C PRO A 45 14.24 -3.22 -0.17
N ALA A 46 13.60 -2.75 -1.24
CA ALA A 46 12.16 -2.92 -1.40
C ALA A 46 11.82 -4.43 -1.42
N PRO A 47 10.79 -4.87 -0.69
CA PRO A 47 10.44 -6.28 -0.60
C PRO A 47 9.85 -6.78 -1.91
N ARG A 48 10.14 -8.05 -2.26
CA ARG A 48 9.59 -8.71 -3.45
C ARG A 48 8.05 -8.79 -3.42
N GLU A 49 7.49 -8.92 -2.23
CA GLU A 49 6.05 -9.00 -2.01
C GLU A 49 5.67 -8.11 -0.82
N THR A 50 4.60 -7.32 -0.99
CA THR A 50 4.00 -6.51 0.07
C THR A 50 2.52 -6.84 0.14
N VAL A 51 2.05 -7.24 1.33
CA VAL A 51 0.63 -7.47 1.59
C VAL A 51 0.06 -6.30 2.38
N LEU A 52 -0.97 -5.67 1.84
CA LEU A 52 -1.71 -4.59 2.51
C LEU A 52 -3.03 -5.15 3.02
N SER A 53 -3.23 -5.12 4.33
CA SER A 53 -4.51 -5.48 4.95
C SER A 53 -5.25 -4.21 5.36
N LEU A 54 -6.42 -4.01 4.78
CA LEU A 54 -7.34 -2.93 5.17
C LEU A 54 -8.05 -3.36 6.45
N ILE A 55 -7.60 -2.85 7.60
CA ILE A 55 -8.18 -3.13 8.91
C ILE A 55 -8.96 -1.89 9.35
N ASN A 56 -10.24 -2.06 9.69
CA ASN A 56 -11.16 -0.98 10.08
C ASN A 56 -11.35 0.09 8.98
N PHE A 57 -11.48 -0.36 7.73
CA PHE A 57 -11.95 0.49 6.63
C PHE A 57 -13.41 0.13 6.34
N ASP A 58 -14.28 1.13 6.34
CA ASP A 58 -15.66 0.98 5.91
C ASP A 58 -15.80 1.24 4.40
N GLN A 59 -16.98 0.96 3.85
CA GLN A 59 -17.25 1.24 2.44
C GLN A 59 -17.12 2.74 2.15
N GLY A 60 -16.24 3.07 1.22
CA GLY A 60 -15.97 4.45 0.81
C GLY A 60 -14.79 5.11 1.52
N ASP A 61 -14.28 4.50 2.59
CA ASP A 61 -13.01 4.91 3.18
C ASP A 61 -11.87 4.63 2.20
N TRP A 62 -10.94 5.58 2.12
CA TRP A 62 -9.78 5.46 1.26
C TRP A 62 -8.57 6.14 1.86
N ALA A 63 -7.40 5.64 1.50
CA ALA A 63 -6.11 6.30 1.65
C ALA A 63 -5.30 6.03 0.39
N LEU A 64 -4.52 7.01 -0.05
CA LEU A 64 -3.60 6.84 -1.16
C LEU A 64 -2.21 6.49 -0.61
N LEU A 65 -1.63 5.38 -1.07
CA LEU A 65 -0.32 4.92 -0.62
C LEU A 65 0.67 4.89 -1.79
N GLY A 66 1.75 5.65 -1.65
CA GLY A 66 2.92 5.59 -2.53
C GLY A 66 3.98 4.65 -1.96
N PHE A 67 4.53 3.77 -2.81
CA PHE A 67 5.64 2.90 -2.46
C PHE A 67 6.79 3.12 -3.43
N CYS A 68 8.00 3.31 -2.91
CA CYS A 68 9.20 3.42 -3.74
C CYS A 68 9.77 2.04 -4.02
N TYR A 69 10.06 1.75 -5.29
CA TYR A 69 10.69 0.53 -5.76
C TYR A 69 11.78 0.89 -6.78
N PRO A 70 12.76 -0.01 -7.04
CA PRO A 70 13.78 0.23 -8.05
C PRO A 70 13.19 0.43 -9.46
N ASN A 71 13.90 1.16 -10.31
CA ASN A 71 13.51 1.33 -11.70
C ASN A 71 13.36 0.00 -12.43
N GLU A 72 12.47 -0.01 -13.42
CA GLU A 72 12.10 -1.20 -14.21
C GLU A 72 11.42 -2.32 -13.39
N THR A 73 10.97 -2.04 -12.16
CA THR A 73 10.14 -2.99 -11.42
C THR A 73 8.81 -3.18 -12.13
N VAL A 74 8.47 -4.44 -12.44
CA VAL A 74 7.17 -4.83 -12.97
C VAL A 74 6.28 -5.28 -11.82
N PHE A 75 5.11 -4.67 -11.70
CA PHE A 75 4.15 -5.00 -10.65
C PHE A 75 2.98 -5.82 -11.18
N GLN A 76 2.59 -6.79 -10.36
CA GLN A 76 1.23 -7.29 -10.36
C GLN A 76 0.62 -6.91 -9.01
N ILE A 77 -0.52 -6.23 -9.05
CA ILE A 77 -1.26 -5.81 -7.85
C ILE A 77 -2.61 -6.49 -7.92
N THR A 78 -2.92 -7.27 -6.90
CA THR A 78 -4.19 -7.98 -6.78
C THR A 78 -4.87 -7.59 -5.47
N SER A 79 -6.21 -7.64 -5.46
CA SER A 79 -6.98 -7.69 -4.22
C SER A 79 -7.70 -9.00 -4.12
N ASP A 80 -7.86 -9.46 -2.89
CA ASP A 80 -8.74 -10.56 -2.52
C ASP A 80 -9.49 -10.19 -1.22
N ILE A 81 -10.50 -11.00 -0.89
CA ILE A 81 -11.23 -10.93 0.37
C ILE A 81 -10.95 -12.22 1.13
N TYR A 82 -10.23 -12.10 2.23
CA TYR A 82 -10.01 -13.23 3.13
C TYR A 82 -11.22 -13.50 4.02
N ASN A 83 -11.92 -14.60 3.76
CA ASN A 83 -13.07 -15.04 4.54
C ASN A 83 -12.60 -15.94 5.71
N LYS A 84 -12.67 -15.38 6.92
CA LYS A 84 -12.24 -16.07 8.14
C LYS A 84 -13.11 -17.26 8.53
N GLN A 85 -14.37 -17.33 8.09
CA GLN A 85 -15.28 -18.41 8.49
C GLN A 85 -14.95 -19.72 7.79
N ASN A 86 -14.59 -19.66 6.51
CA ASN A 86 -14.24 -20.83 5.69
C ASN A 86 -12.73 -20.94 5.43
N ASN A 87 -11.92 -20.00 5.91
CA ASN A 87 -10.48 -19.94 5.69
C ASN A 87 -10.12 -19.89 4.18
N GLY A 88 -10.95 -19.21 3.39
CA GLY A 88 -10.84 -19.07 1.94
C GLY A 88 -10.60 -17.64 1.48
N PHE A 89 -10.28 -17.50 0.19
CA PHE A 89 -10.12 -16.21 -0.49
C PHE A 89 -11.15 -16.10 -1.61
N ASP A 90 -11.88 -15.00 -1.62
CA ASP A 90 -12.92 -14.68 -2.62
C ASP A 90 -12.60 -13.36 -3.32
N GLY A 91 -13.26 -13.08 -4.44
CA GLY A 91 -13.21 -11.75 -5.08
C GLY A 91 -11.82 -11.33 -5.59
N ILE A 92 -11.02 -12.29 -6.05
CA ILE A 92 -9.69 -12.03 -6.59
C ILE A 92 -9.82 -11.16 -7.85
N GLU A 93 -9.17 -10.00 -7.86
CA GLU A 93 -9.19 -9.05 -8.96
C GLU A 93 -7.82 -8.39 -9.13
N ASP A 94 -7.36 -8.25 -10.38
CA ASP A 94 -6.15 -7.50 -10.72
C ASP A 94 -6.45 -6.00 -10.79
N TYR A 95 -5.56 -5.18 -10.24
CA TYR A 95 -5.66 -3.73 -10.43
C TYR A 95 -5.19 -3.35 -11.84
N GLY A 96 -5.89 -2.40 -12.46
CA GLY A 96 -5.49 -1.84 -13.75
C GLY A 96 -4.63 -0.59 -13.61
N PRO A 97 -3.60 -0.39 -14.45
CA PRO A 97 -2.84 0.85 -14.46
C PRO A 97 -3.69 2.02 -14.99
N VAL A 98 -3.40 3.23 -14.51
CA VAL A 98 -3.84 4.50 -15.11
C VAL A 98 -2.64 5.33 -15.54
N SER A 99 -2.87 6.37 -16.36
CA SER A 99 -1.80 7.15 -17.00
C SER A 99 -1.27 8.32 -16.16
N SER A 100 -1.97 8.71 -15.08
CA SER A 100 -1.56 9.83 -14.23
C SER A 100 -2.13 9.72 -12.82
N ILE A 101 -1.48 10.41 -11.87
CA ILE A 101 -1.97 10.54 -10.50
C ILE A 101 -3.37 11.17 -10.45
N SER A 102 -3.63 12.18 -11.27
CA SER A 102 -4.93 12.84 -11.33
C SER A 102 -6.06 11.95 -11.86
N ASP A 103 -5.75 10.96 -12.70
CA ASP A 103 -6.72 9.95 -13.13
C ASP A 103 -6.98 8.94 -11.99
N LEU A 104 -5.95 8.55 -11.25
CA LEU A 104 -6.10 7.69 -10.08
C LEU A 104 -6.99 8.34 -9.00
N GLU A 105 -6.76 9.62 -8.70
CA GLU A 105 -7.53 10.38 -7.70
C GLU A 105 -9.01 10.50 -8.04
N LYS A 106 -9.39 10.49 -9.32
CA LYS A 106 -10.80 10.49 -9.75
C LYS A 106 -11.46 9.12 -9.62
N ARG A 107 -10.68 8.07 -9.43
CA ARG A 107 -11.09 6.65 -9.46
C ARG A 107 -10.78 5.94 -8.14
N GLN A 108 -10.84 6.66 -7.02
CA GLN A 108 -10.48 6.14 -5.68
C GLN A 108 -11.21 4.85 -5.26
N GLN A 109 -12.40 4.60 -5.82
CA GLN A 109 -13.17 3.39 -5.52
C GLN A 109 -12.93 2.26 -6.53
N GLU A 110 -12.17 2.50 -7.59
CA GLU A 110 -11.79 1.48 -8.57
C GLU A 110 -10.47 0.80 -8.18
N ARG A 111 -10.29 -0.45 -8.61
CA ARG A 111 -9.01 -1.18 -8.48
C ARG A 111 -8.00 -0.64 -9.50
N LYS A 112 -7.43 0.53 -9.23
CA LYS A 112 -6.48 1.22 -10.10
C LYS A 112 -5.18 1.56 -9.38
N TYR A 113 -4.09 1.64 -10.13
CA TYR A 113 -2.81 2.15 -9.64
C TYR A 113 -2.12 3.02 -10.70
N PHE A 114 -1.24 3.90 -10.26
CA PHE A 114 -0.38 4.71 -11.12
C PHE A 114 1.08 4.36 -10.86
N PHE A 115 1.86 4.20 -11.92
CA PHE A 115 3.30 3.98 -11.83
C PHE A 115 4.03 5.23 -12.35
N ASP A 116 4.69 5.94 -11.45
CA ASP A 116 5.49 7.11 -11.79
C ASP A 116 6.91 6.70 -12.20
N LYS A 117 7.08 6.44 -13.50
CA LYS A 117 8.39 6.10 -14.10
C LYS A 117 9.48 7.14 -13.86
N SER A 118 9.12 8.39 -13.51
CA SER A 118 10.10 9.44 -13.24
C SER A 118 10.64 9.38 -11.81
N ALA A 119 9.90 8.78 -10.89
CA ALA A 119 10.26 8.62 -9.48
C ALA A 119 10.94 7.28 -9.16
N GLY A 120 10.95 6.35 -10.12
CA GLY A 120 11.53 5.01 -10.01
C GLY A 120 10.90 4.07 -11.01
#